data_AF-A0A268JQ23-F1
#
_entry.id   AF-A0A268JQ23-F1
#
_cell.length_a   1.000
_cell.length_b   1.000
_cell.length_c   1.000
_cell.angle_alpha   90.00
_cell.angle_beta   90.00
_cell.angle_gamma   90.00
#
_symmetry.space_group_name_H-M   'P 1'
#
loop_
_entity.id
_entity.type
_entity.pdbx_description
1 polymer ?
#
loop_
_entity_poly.entity_id
_entity_poly.type
_entity_poly.pdbx_seq_one_letter_code
_entity_poly.pdbx_strand_id
1 'polypeptide(L)' 'SIEHFEQELADYIHYYNHKRMKAKLKNLSPVEYRTQVLKVA' A
#
# COMPACT_ATOMS: atom_id res chain seq x y z
N SER A 1 -21.11 -12.75 -2.92
CA SER A 1 -20.72 -13.69 -4.00
C SER A 1 -19.20 -13.74 -4.07
N ILE A 2 -18.63 -14.59 -4.92
CA ILE A 2 -17.19 -14.56 -5.21
C ILE A 2 -16.77 -13.18 -5.74
N GLU A 3 -17.57 -12.54 -6.60
CA GLU A 3 -17.26 -11.21 -7.13
C GLU A 3 -17.17 -10.15 -6.03
N HIS A 4 -18.08 -10.20 -5.04
CA HIS A 4 -18.03 -9.27 -3.90
C HIS A 4 -16.74 -9.45 -3.09
N PHE A 5 -16.32 -10.69 -2.86
CA PHE A 5 -15.08 -10.99 -2.15
C PHE A 5 -13.84 -10.49 -2.92
N GLU A 6 -13.81 -10.68 -4.24
CA GLU A 6 -12.71 -10.19 -5.08
C GLU A 6 -12.57 -8.67 -5.01
N GLN A 7 -13.71 -7.95 -5.00
CA GLN A 7 -13.73 -6.50 -4.85
C GLN A 7 -13.17 -6.06 -3.49
N GLU A 8 -13.63 -6.67 -2.40
CA GLU A 8 -13.13 -6.37 -1.05
C GLU A 8 -11.63 -6.67 -0.91
N LEU A 9 -11.16 -7.76 -1.53
CA LEU A 9 -9.75 -8.11 -1.54
C LEU A 9 -8.91 -7.08 -2.31
N ALA A 10 -9.38 -6.63 -3.48
CA ALA A 10 -8.72 -5.59 -4.26
C ALA A 10 -8.62 -4.28 -3.46
N ASP A 11 -9.70 -3.90 -2.79
CA ASP A 11 -9.75 -2.70 -1.95
C ASP A 11 -8.81 -2.80 -0.76
N TYR A 12 -8.74 -3.98 -0.12
CA TYR A 12 -7.80 -4.24 0.96
C TYR A 12 -6.34 -4.15 0.50
N ILE A 13 -6.00 -4.74 -0.65
CA ILE A 13 -4.65 -4.67 -1.22
C ILE A 13 -4.29 -3.21 -1.55
N HIS A 14 -5.22 -2.45 -2.14
CA HIS A 14 -5.00 -1.05 -2.44
C HIS A 14 -4.78 -0.22 -1.17
N TYR A 15 -5.63 -0.40 -0.14
CA TYR A 15 -5.47 0.24 1.16
C TYR A 15 -4.08 -0.08 1.76
N TYR A 16 -3.70 -1.36 1.77
CA TYR A 16 -2.44 -1.78 2.37
C TYR A 16 -1.22 -1.17 1.68
N ASN A 17 -1.24 -1.09 0.35
CA ASN A 17 -0.09 -0.60 -0.43
C ASN A 17 0.01 0.93 -0.51
N HIS A 18 -1.13 1.63 -0.53
CA HIS A 18 -1.16 3.07 -0.84
C HIS A 18 -1.62 3.95 0.33
N LYS A 19 -2.48 3.44 1.21
CA LYS A 19 -3.12 4.26 2.27
C LYS A 19 -2.56 3.96 3.65
N ARG A 20 -2.09 2.74 3.89
CA ARG A 20 -1.59 2.34 5.20
C ARG A 20 -0.27 3.03 5.52
N MET A 21 -0.31 4.02 6.40
CA MET A 21 0.88 4.69 6.91
C MET A 21 1.58 3.83 7.97
N LYS A 22 2.92 3.85 7.97
CA LYS A 22 3.75 3.28 9.04
C LYS A 22 4.67 4.35 9.61
N ALA A 23 4.63 4.54 10.93
CA ALA A 23 5.53 5.47 11.62
C ALA A 23 7.01 5.18 11.31
N LYS A 24 7.40 3.89 11.26
CA LYS A 24 8.76 3.47 10.91
C LYS A 24 9.19 3.82 9.48
N LEU A 25 8.25 4.16 8.60
CA LEU A 25 8.51 4.58 7.22
C LEU A 25 8.37 6.10 7.07
N LYS A 26 8.56 6.88 8.14
CA LYS A 26 8.36 8.34 8.13
C LYS A 26 6.97 8.77 7.65
N ASN A 27 5.95 8.00 8.03
CA ASN A 27 4.55 8.19 7.62
C ASN A 27 4.28 8.03 6.10
N LEU A 28 5.22 7.47 5.35
CA LEU A 28 5.00 7.12 3.95
C LEU A 28 4.16 5.85 3.81
N SER A 29 3.41 5.75 2.73
CA SER A 29 2.83 4.48 2.28
C SER A 29 3.94 3.50 1.83
N PRO A 30 3.66 2.19 1.79
CA PRO A 30 4.62 1.21 1.30
C PRO A 30 5.14 1.49 -0.11
N VAL A 31 4.29 1.96 -1.03
CA VAL A 31 4.70 2.28 -2.41
C VAL A 31 5.58 3.52 -2.46
N GLU A 32 5.24 4.58 -1.72
CA GLU A 32 6.06 5.79 -1.66
C GLU A 32 7.44 5.50 -1.05
N TYR A 33 7.48 4.72 0.03
CA TYR A 33 8.75 4.31 0.64
C TYR A 33 9.64 3.56 -0.34
N ARG A 34 9.11 2.57 -1.07
CA ARG A 34 9.87 1.82 -2.11
C ARG A 34 10.37 2.76 -3.21
N THR A 35 9.52 3.67 -3.66
CA THR A 35 9.87 4.66 -4.70
C THR A 35 11.01 5.56 -4.24
N GLN A 36 10.99 6.01 -2.99
CA GLN A 36 12.06 6.82 -2.43
C GLN A 36 13.38 6.04 -2.33
N VAL A 37 13.34 4.79 -1.84
CA VAL A 37 14.53 3.93 -1.75
C VAL A 37 15.15 3.71 -3.13
N LEU A 38 14.35 3.45 -4.16
CA LEU A 38 14.82 3.24 -5.53
C LEU A 38 15.40 4.50 -6.19
N LYS A 39 14.98 5.70 -5.77
CA LYS A 39 15.54 6.97 -6.27
C LYS A 39 16.88 7.34 -5.62
N VAL A 40 17.15 6.80 -4.44
CA VAL A 40 18.38 7.08 -3.67
C VAL A 40 19.49 6.06 -3.97
N ALA A 41 19.12 4.88 -4.44
CA ALA A 41 20.03 3.89 -5.01
C ALA A 41 20.57 4.35 -6.37
#